data_AF-A0A2T4D4V2-F1
#
_entry.id   AF-A0A2T4D4V2-F1
#
_cell.length_a   1.000
_cell.length_b   1.000
_cell.length_c   1.000
_cell.angle_alpha   90.00
_cell.angle_beta   90.00
_cell.angle_gamma   90.00
#
_symmetry.space_group_name_H-M   'P 1'
#
loop_
_entity.id
_entity.type
_entity.pdbx_description
1 polymer ?
#
loop_
_entity_poly.entity_id
_entity_poly.type
_entity_poly.pdbx_seq_one_letter_code
_entity_poly.pdbx_strand_id
1 'polypeptide(L)' 'NAPSDHSLEQIIAKFIAWGILTALSYHLLAGVRHMVMDLGYWEEIKSGGLSAKLVFVLTVVLSALAGVWLW' A
#
# COMPACT_ATOMS: atom_id res chain seq x y z
N ASN A 1 25.14 31.65 -7.88
CA ASN A 1 23.90 31.93 -8.64
C ASN A 1 23.37 30.61 -9.18
N ALA A 2 22.37 29.92 -8.62
CA ALA A 2 21.45 30.12 -7.50
C ALA A 2 21.10 28.72 -6.92
N PRO A 3 20.85 28.55 -5.61
CA PRO A 3 20.35 27.29 -5.06
C PRO A 3 18.92 27.47 -4.51
N SER A 4 17.86 26.87 -5.08
CA SER A 4 16.58 26.61 -4.35
C SER A 4 15.37 25.99 -5.10
N ASP A 5 15.41 25.54 -6.35
CA ASP A 5 14.20 24.99 -7.01
C ASP A 5 14.00 23.46 -6.87
N HIS A 6 15.06 22.71 -6.53
CA HIS A 6 15.02 21.24 -6.49
C HIS A 6 14.25 20.59 -5.32
N SER A 7 13.88 21.31 -4.26
CA SER A 7 13.33 20.67 -3.04
C SER A 7 11.86 20.27 -3.17
N LEU A 8 11.02 21.12 -3.75
CA LEU A 8 9.58 20.84 -3.87
C LEU A 8 9.31 19.77 -4.92
N GLU A 9 9.98 19.82 -6.07
CA GLU A 9 9.85 18.79 -7.10
C GLU A 9 10.26 17.41 -6.58
N GLN A 10 11.35 17.33 -5.82
CA GLN A 10 11.81 16.09 -5.21
C GLN A 10 10.83 15.57 -4.16
N ILE A 11 10.27 16.44 -3.31
CA ILE A 11 9.23 16.07 -2.33
C ILE A 11 7.98 15.55 -3.04
N ILE A 12 7.51 16.24 -4.08
CA ILE A 12 6.34 15.83 -4.87
C ILE A 12 6.59 14.48 -5.55
N ALA A 13 7.75 14.29 -6.18
CA ALA A 13 8.12 13.02 -6.80
C ALA A 13 8.14 11.85 -5.80
N LYS A 14 8.74 12.05 -4.62
CA LYS A 14 8.74 11.06 -3.53
C LYS A 14 7.33 10.76 -3.01
N PHE A 15 6.49 11.79 -2.89
CA PHE A 15 5.09 11.61 -2.47
C PHE A 15 4.26 10.83 -3.49
N ILE A 16 4.44 11.11 -4.79
CA ILE A 16 3.80 10.33 -5.88
C ILE A 16 4.30 8.89 -5.85
N ALA A 17 5.62 8.67 -5.75
CA ALA A 17 6.20 7.34 -5.64
C ALA A 17 5.65 6.56 -4.43
N TRP A 18 5.55 7.21 -3.27
CA TRP A 18 4.94 6.65 -2.07
C TRP A 18 3.46 6.27 -2.28
N GLY A 19 2.68 7.14 -2.94
CA GLY A 19 1.29 6.87 -3.28
C GLY A 19 1.15 5.66 -4.21
N ILE A 20 1.99 5.56 -5.24
CA ILE A 20 2.02 4.42 -6.16
C ILE A 20 2.40 3.12 -5.42
N LEU A 21 3.45 3.15 -4.59
CA LEU A 21 3.86 1.99 -3.80
C LEU A 21 2.76 1.54 -2.83
N THR A 22 2.04 2.49 -2.23
CA THR A 22 0.91 2.21 -1.33
C THR A 22 -0.24 1.55 -2.10
N ALA A 23 -0.62 2.10 -3.26
CA ALA A 23 -1.66 1.53 -4.11
C ALA A 23 -1.30 0.13 -4.64
N LEU A 24 -0.05 -0.05 -5.08
CA LEU A 24 0.47 -1.33 -5.53
C LEU A 24 0.49 -2.37 -4.40
N SER A 25 0.92 -1.97 -3.19
CA SER A 25 0.92 -2.86 -2.01
C SER A 25 -0.49 -3.33 -1.67
N TYR A 26 -1.46 -2.42 -1.64
CA TYR A 26 -2.86 -2.77 -1.45
C TYR A 26 -3.37 -3.73 -2.53
N HIS A 27 -3.07 -3.43 -3.81
CA HIS A 27 -3.52 -4.25 -4.92
C HIS A 27 -2.96 -5.67 -4.86
N LEU A 28 -1.67 -5.83 -4.56
CA LEU A 28 -1.05 -7.15 -4.41
C LEU A 28 -1.64 -7.93 -3.23
N LEU A 29 -1.82 -7.29 -2.06
CA LEU A 29 -2.43 -7.94 -0.90
C LEU A 29 -3.89 -8.33 -1.15
N ALA A 30 -4.66 -7.46 -1.80
CA ALA A 30 -6.03 -7.75 -2.21
C ALA A 30 -6.09 -8.86 -3.28
N GLY A 31 -5.14 -8.90 -4.21
CA GLY A 31 -4.99 -9.96 -5.20
C GLY A 31 -4.68 -11.31 -4.57
N VAL A 32 -3.72 -11.37 -3.63
CA VAL A 32 -3.44 -12.57 -2.84
C VAL A 32 -4.69 -13.00 -2.07
N ARG A 33 -5.41 -12.05 -1.46
CA ARG A 33 -6.67 -12.35 -0.77
C ARG A 33 -7.70 -12.96 -1.72
N HIS A 34 -7.81 -12.46 -2.95
CA HIS A 34 -8.69 -13.02 -3.98
C HIS A 34 -8.29 -14.46 -4.33
N MET A 35 -7.02 -14.72 -4.59
CA MET A 35 -6.53 -16.07 -4.90
C MET A 35 -6.79 -17.05 -3.76
N VAL A 36 -6.71 -16.62 -2.49
CA VAL A 36 -7.06 -17.45 -1.33
C VAL A 36 -8.56 -17.75 -1.29
N MET A 37 -9.41 -16.79 -1.67
CA MET A 37 -10.85 -17.04 -1.82
C MET A 37 -11.16 -18.00 -2.97
N ASP A 38 -10.41 -17.93 -4.08
CA ASP A 38 -10.58 -18.85 -5.22
C ASP A 38 -10.25 -20.32 -4.83
N LEU A 39 -9.48 -20.53 -3.75
CA LEU A 39 -9.19 -21.84 -3.18
C LEU A 39 -10.27 -22.34 -2.19
N GLY A 40 -11.36 -21.59 -2.00
CA GLY A 40 -12.48 -21.95 -1.12
C GLY A 40 -12.32 -21.49 0.34
N TYR A 41 -11.41 -20.55 0.62
CA TYR A 41 -11.23 -19.97 1.97
C TYR A 41 -11.93 -18.61 2.11
N TRP A 42 -12.32 -18.24 3.33
CA TRP A 42 -12.87 -16.92 3.67
C TRP A 42 -14.20 -16.54 2.98
N GLU A 43 -15.05 -17.53 2.72
CA GLU A 43 -16.36 -17.34 2.06
C GLU A 43 -17.43 -16.78 3.01
N GLU A 44 -17.31 -17.01 4.32
CA GLU A 44 -18.29 -16.48 5.28
C GLU A 44 -18.08 -14.99 5.54
N ILE A 45 -19.18 -14.26 5.79
CA ILE A 45 -19.14 -12.80 6.06
C ILE A 45 -18.14 -12.43 7.17
N LYS A 46 -18.03 -13.27 8.21
CA LYS A 46 -17.10 -13.04 9.33
C LYS A 46 -15.64 -13.22 8.92
N SER A 47 -15.32 -14.30 8.19
CA SER A 47 -13.95 -14.63 7.76
C SER A 47 -13.50 -13.72 6.62
N GLY A 48 -14.39 -13.45 5.65
CA GLY A 48 -14.20 -12.49 4.57
C GLY A 48 -14.01 -11.05 5.08
N GLY A 49 -14.75 -10.64 6.12
CA GLY A 49 -14.58 -9.35 6.77
C GLY A 49 -13.26 -9.22 7.55
N LEU A 50 -12.83 -10.30 8.22
CA LEU A 50 -11.55 -10.33 8.92
C LEU A 50 -10.38 -10.24 7.94
N SER A 51 -10.40 -11.01 6.86
CA SER A 51 -9.34 -10.98 5.84
C SER A 51 -9.23 -9.62 5.15
N ALA A 52 -10.36 -8.94 4.88
CA ALA A 52 -10.35 -7.58 4.34
C ALA A 52 -9.70 -6.57 5.30
N LYS A 53 -10.04 -6.63 6.60
CA LYS A 53 -9.40 -5.78 7.63
C LYS A 53 -7.91 -6.03 7.72
N LEU A 54 -7.47 -7.29 7.65
CA LEU A 54 -6.05 -7.64 7.65
C LEU A 54 -5.31 -7.05 6.44
N VAL A 55 -5.90 -7.11 5.23
CA VAL A 55 -5.33 -6.45 4.04
C VAL A 55 -5.13 -4.96 4.27
N PHE A 56 -6.14 -4.25 4.83
CA PHE A 56 -5.98 -2.82 5.14
C PHE A 56 -4.88 -2.54 6.16
N VAL A 57 -4.81 -3.31 7.26
CA VAL A 57 -3.76 -3.13 8.28
C VAL A 57 -2.37 -3.36 7.69
N LEU A 58 -2.19 -4.43 6.91
CA LEU A 58 -0.93 -4.73 6.25
C LEU A 58 -0.54 -3.65 5.24
N THR A 59 -1.48 -3.13 4.45
CA THR A 59 -1.23 -2.01 3.54
C THR A 59 -0.76 -0.78 4.29
N VAL A 60 -1.37 -0.43 5.43
CA VAL A 60 -0.95 0.73 6.24
C VAL A 60 0.47 0.53 6.76
N VAL A 61 0.81 -0.67 7.23
CA VAL A 61 2.17 -0.99 7.69
C VAL A 61 3.18 -0.87 6.55
N LEU A 62 2.91 -1.46 5.38
CA LEU A 62 3.78 -1.36 4.20
C LEU A 62 3.92 0.08 3.69
N SER A 63 2.83 0.84 3.70
CA SER A 63 2.82 2.27 3.34
C SER A 63 3.69 3.08 4.29
N ALA A 64 3.60 2.84 5.60
CA ALA A 64 4.46 3.50 6.58
C ALA A 64 5.95 3.15 6.39
N LEU A 65 6.26 1.87 6.15
CA LEU A 65 7.64 1.44 5.86
C LEU A 65 8.18 2.07 4.56
N ALA A 66 7.36 2.14 3.51
CA ALA A 66 7.71 2.85 2.27
C ALA A 66 7.94 4.35 2.52
N GLY A 67 7.17 4.95 3.43
CA GLY A 67 7.38 6.31 3.90
C GLY A 67 8.71 6.50 4.63
N VAL A 68 9.08 5.57 5.53
CA VAL A 68 10.40 5.62 6.19
C VAL A 68 11.54 5.41 5.19
N TRP A 69 11.33 4.64 4.12
CA TRP A 69 12.36 4.38 3.13
C TRP A 69 12.59 5.55 2.15
N LEU A 70 11.52 6.21 1.71
CA LEU A 70 11.63 7.26 0.69
C LEU A 70 12.10 8.61 1.24
N TRP A 71 11.86 8.89 2.51
CA TRP A 71 12.27 10.13 3.19
C TRP A 71 13.56 9.94 3.96
#